data_AF-A0A941MFY4-F1
#
_entry.id   AF-A0A941MFY4-F1
#
_cell.length_a   1.000
_cell.length_b   1.000
_cell.length_c   1.000
_cell.angle_alpha   90.00
_cell.angle_beta   90.00
_cell.angle_gamma   90.00
#
_symmetry.space_group_name_H-M   'P 1'
#
loop_
_entity.id
_entity.type
_entity.pdbx_description
1 polymer ?
#
loop_
_entity_poly.entity_id
_entity_poly.type
_entity_poly.pdbx_seq_one_letter_code
_entity_poly.pdbx_strand_id
1 'polypeptide(L)'
;MAAGLLMIGAAVPLATPTAAADLGGDCCADLEERIAELEATTARKGNRKVSLTISGWVANQIMWYDNGPASNAYVTGVGSTLNSHVTFTGAAQITKDWSAGYVLQLEVGTSDPLTAGNTAFGAEGPSGLHIVKNHGAFVTNSVDVLYSYWFMKSDKLGKVSLGSIPQSSSHAAALVDGSGSLVPANWVPLDGMAINLARHGRQLQLPNTGFPQGALMWCGSTQLPLAGDCNGVPLNGIRYDSPTFGG
;
A
#
# COMPACT_ATOMS: atom_id res chain seq x y z
N MET A 1 -25.42 -15.18 72.30
CA MET A 1 -26.80 -15.16 71.78
C MET A 1 -26.88 -16.19 70.66
N ALA A 2 -27.90 -17.02 70.50
CA ALA A 2 -28.79 -17.66 71.48
C ALA A 2 -29.19 -19.02 70.87
N ALA A 3 -29.31 -20.08 71.68
CA ALA A 3 -29.73 -21.40 71.20
C ALA A 3 -31.26 -21.56 71.35
N GLY A 4 -31.88 -22.49 70.62
CA GLY A 4 -33.27 -22.88 70.88
C GLY A 4 -34.01 -23.53 69.72
N LEU A 5 -33.92 -24.85 69.62
CA LEU A 5 -34.69 -25.70 68.71
C LEU A 5 -36.12 -25.91 69.25
N LEU A 6 -37.15 -26.03 68.38
CA LEU A 6 -38.40 -26.72 68.73
C LEU A 6 -39.05 -27.38 67.48
N MET A 7 -39.62 -28.57 67.65
CA MET A 7 -40.12 -29.45 66.57
C MET A 7 -41.54 -29.95 66.86
N ILE A 8 -42.48 -29.77 65.90
CA ILE A 8 -43.80 -30.44 65.75
C ILE A 8 -44.19 -30.34 64.26
N GLY A 9 -44.82 -31.31 63.56
CA GLY A 9 -45.10 -32.72 63.88
C GLY A 9 -46.13 -33.37 62.92
N ALA A 10 -45.74 -34.48 62.27
CA ALA A 10 -46.54 -35.53 61.58
C ALA A 10 -47.70 -35.18 60.61
N ALA A 11 -47.57 -35.63 59.33
CA ALA A 11 -48.64 -36.29 58.54
C ALA A 11 -48.11 -36.87 57.19
N VAL A 12 -48.71 -37.97 56.73
CA VAL A 12 -48.53 -38.73 55.45
C VAL A 12 -49.92 -39.28 55.08
N PRO A 13 -50.30 -39.60 53.82
CA PRO A 13 -49.72 -39.36 52.47
C PRO A 13 -50.67 -38.59 51.51
N LEU A 14 -50.18 -38.18 50.34
CA LEU A 14 -51.00 -38.12 49.11
C LEU A 14 -50.13 -38.28 47.86
N ALA A 15 -50.53 -39.19 46.97
CA ALA A 15 -49.91 -39.39 45.66
C ALA A 15 -50.68 -38.59 44.60
N THR A 16 -49.97 -37.94 43.66
CA THR A 16 -50.34 -37.58 42.27
C THR A 16 -49.39 -36.50 41.73
N PRO A 17 -49.22 -36.38 40.41
CA PRO A 17 -48.89 -37.44 39.46
C PRO A 17 -47.44 -37.27 38.95
N THR A 18 -46.89 -38.29 38.29
CA THR A 18 -45.74 -38.11 37.40
C THR A 18 -46.16 -37.22 36.22
N ALA A 19 -45.85 -35.93 36.30
CA ALA A 19 -45.80 -35.08 35.12
C ALA A 19 -44.64 -35.57 34.24
N ALA A 20 -44.96 -36.30 33.18
CA ALA A 20 -44.03 -36.46 32.08
C ALA A 20 -43.81 -35.06 31.49
N ALA A 21 -42.65 -34.46 31.78
CA ALA A 21 -42.21 -33.28 31.07
C ALA A 21 -41.93 -33.71 29.63
N ASP A 22 -42.82 -33.27 28.74
CA ASP A 22 -42.79 -33.51 27.31
C ASP A 22 -41.44 -33.04 26.72
N LEU A 23 -40.58 -33.99 26.33
CA LEU A 23 -39.32 -33.74 25.65
C LEU A 23 -39.52 -33.50 24.13
N GLY A 24 -40.70 -33.02 23.73
CA GLY A 24 -41.15 -32.92 22.35
C GLY A 24 -41.00 -31.55 21.67
N GLY A 25 -40.52 -30.51 22.36
CA GLY A 25 -40.58 -29.14 21.84
C GLY A 25 -39.47 -28.19 22.30
N ASP A 26 -38.22 -28.44 21.89
CA ASP A 26 -37.15 -27.41 21.87
C ASP A 26 -35.91 -27.85 21.06
N CYS A 27 -35.71 -29.16 20.90
CA CYS A 27 -34.48 -29.78 20.38
C CYS A 27 -33.99 -29.26 19.01
N CYS A 28 -34.88 -28.81 18.11
CA CYS A 28 -34.49 -28.32 16.79
C CYS A 28 -34.39 -26.80 16.71
N ALA A 29 -35.15 -26.04 17.52
CA ALA A 29 -35.09 -24.58 17.51
C ALA A 29 -33.82 -24.06 18.21
N ASP A 30 -33.50 -24.63 19.38
CA ASP A 30 -32.24 -24.38 20.09
C ASP A 30 -31.02 -24.80 19.25
N LEU A 31 -31.13 -25.83 18.40
CA LEU A 31 -30.04 -26.18 17.49
C LEU A 31 -29.86 -25.17 16.34
N GLU A 32 -30.94 -24.74 15.67
CA GLU A 32 -30.83 -23.72 14.61
C GLU A 32 -30.35 -22.36 15.17
N GLU A 33 -30.81 -21.97 16.36
CA GLU A 33 -30.35 -20.75 17.04
C GLU A 33 -28.88 -20.86 17.47
N ARG A 34 -28.45 -22.00 18.04
CA ARG A 34 -27.03 -22.27 18.32
C ARG A 34 -26.19 -22.39 17.06
N ILE A 35 -26.72 -22.88 15.95
CA ILE A 35 -26.01 -22.91 14.65
C ILE A 35 -25.84 -21.49 14.15
N ALA A 36 -26.88 -20.64 14.19
CA ALA A 36 -26.77 -19.23 13.84
C ALA A 36 -25.79 -18.47 14.77
N GLU A 37 -25.80 -18.75 16.07
CA GLU A 37 -24.81 -18.20 17.02
C GLU A 37 -23.40 -18.74 16.73
N LEU A 38 -23.24 -20.03 16.41
CA LEU A 38 -21.97 -20.64 16.07
C LEU A 38 -21.45 -20.16 14.72
N GLU A 39 -22.28 -19.89 13.72
CA GLU A 39 -21.88 -19.27 12.46
C GLU A 39 -21.49 -17.81 12.68
N ALA A 40 -22.27 -17.03 13.45
CA ALA A 40 -21.95 -15.65 13.80
C ALA A 40 -20.67 -15.53 14.65
N THR A 41 -20.46 -16.43 15.61
CA THR A 41 -19.26 -16.46 16.44
C THR A 41 -18.07 -17.07 15.71
N THR A 42 -18.26 -18.03 14.80
CA THR A 42 -17.18 -18.58 13.96
C THR A 42 -16.74 -17.57 12.90
N ALA A 43 -17.67 -16.81 12.30
CA ALA A 43 -17.33 -15.66 11.46
C ALA A 43 -16.50 -14.62 12.24
N ARG A 44 -16.90 -14.27 13.47
CA ARG A 44 -16.12 -13.37 14.34
C ARG A 44 -14.78 -13.97 14.80
N LYS A 45 -14.69 -15.30 14.97
CA LYS A 45 -13.50 -16.02 15.45
C LYS A 45 -12.52 -16.34 14.31
N GLY A 46 -12.97 -16.41 13.06
CA GLY A 46 -12.13 -16.49 11.86
C GLY A 46 -11.21 -15.28 11.72
N ASN A 47 -11.72 -14.08 12.03
CA ASN A 47 -10.93 -12.85 12.09
C ASN A 47 -9.89 -12.80 13.25
N ARG A 48 -9.66 -13.87 14.02
CA ARG A 48 -8.56 -13.91 15.00
C ARG A 48 -7.17 -14.11 14.38
N LYS A 49 -7.08 -14.40 13.08
CA LYS A 49 -5.81 -14.41 12.32
C LYS A 49 -5.75 -13.26 11.32
N VAL A 50 -6.01 -12.04 11.80
CA VAL A 50 -5.67 -10.80 11.09
C VAL A 50 -4.29 -10.32 11.55
N SER A 51 -3.38 -10.09 10.60
CA SER A 51 -2.13 -9.37 10.82
C SER A 51 -2.17 -8.02 10.12
N LEU A 52 -1.69 -6.97 10.80
CA LEU A 52 -1.34 -5.69 10.19
C LEU A 52 0.18 -5.56 10.24
N THR A 53 0.82 -5.55 9.07
CA THR A 53 2.24 -5.23 8.92
C THR A 53 2.35 -3.77 8.50
N ILE A 54 3.14 -3.00 9.26
CA ILE A 54 3.56 -1.65 8.86
C ILE A 54 5.04 -1.76 8.45
N SER A 55 5.36 -1.23 7.29
CA SER A 55 6.68 -1.30 6.65
C SER A 55 6.94 -0.02 5.85
N GLY A 56 8.14 0.14 5.30
CA GLY A 56 8.51 1.31 4.50
C GLY A 56 9.95 1.74 4.78
N TRP A 57 10.33 2.90 4.23
CA TRP A 57 11.66 3.48 4.39
C TRP A 57 11.63 5.00 4.36
N VAL A 58 12.70 5.60 4.87
CA VAL A 58 13.04 7.00 4.63
C VAL A 58 14.28 7.02 3.73
N ALA A 59 14.16 7.69 2.59
CA ALA A 59 15.21 7.82 1.60
C ALA A 59 15.35 9.29 1.19
N ASN A 60 16.58 9.78 1.21
CA ASN A 60 16.98 11.10 0.73
C ASN A 60 18.30 10.93 -0.04
N GLN A 61 18.58 11.85 -0.94
CA GLN A 61 19.85 11.92 -1.66
C GLN A 61 20.42 13.34 -1.64
N ILE A 62 21.71 13.43 -1.93
CA ILE A 62 22.41 14.69 -2.17
C ILE A 62 22.85 14.67 -3.63
N MET A 63 22.41 15.66 -4.38
CA MET A 63 22.74 15.82 -5.79
C MET A 63 23.58 17.07 -5.97
N TRP A 64 24.66 16.98 -6.74
CA TRP A 64 25.44 18.15 -7.16
C TRP A 64 25.60 18.14 -8.67
N TYR A 65 25.44 19.31 -9.28
CA TYR A 65 25.74 19.51 -10.69
C TYR A 65 26.31 20.91 -10.94
N ASP A 66 27.06 21.03 -12.03
CA ASP A 66 27.53 22.28 -12.60
C ASP A 66 27.17 22.30 -14.09
N ASN A 67 26.41 23.30 -14.53
CA ASN A 67 26.10 23.52 -15.94
C ASN A 67 26.71 24.83 -16.49
N GLY A 68 27.48 25.57 -15.69
CA GLY A 68 27.99 26.92 -15.99
C GLY A 68 27.15 28.04 -15.36
N PRO A 69 25.86 28.23 -15.73
CA PRO A 69 24.98 29.19 -15.06
C PRO A 69 24.68 28.87 -13.58
N ALA A 70 24.74 27.60 -13.18
CA ALA A 70 24.51 27.14 -11.83
C ALA A 70 25.50 26.03 -11.46
N SER A 71 26.05 26.11 -10.24
CA SER A 71 26.94 25.12 -9.64
C SER A 71 26.55 25.00 -8.16
N ASN A 72 25.76 23.99 -7.82
CA ASN A 72 25.08 23.89 -6.52
C ASN A 72 24.86 22.43 -6.12
N ALA A 73 24.72 22.22 -4.80
CA ALA A 73 24.25 20.96 -4.22
C ALA A 73 22.81 21.11 -3.72
N TYR A 74 22.04 20.03 -3.83
CA TYR A 74 20.62 19.94 -3.52
C TYR A 74 20.38 18.71 -2.65
N VAL A 75 19.46 18.81 -1.69
CA VAL A 75 19.01 17.68 -0.86
C VAL A 75 17.56 17.39 -1.22
N THR A 76 17.29 16.18 -1.67
CA THR A 76 16.00 15.81 -2.30
C THR A 76 15.57 14.41 -1.87
N GLY A 77 14.31 14.05 -2.14
CA GLY A 77 13.88 12.66 -2.14
C GLY A 77 14.58 11.85 -3.24
N VAL A 78 14.43 10.52 -3.22
CA VAL A 78 15.02 9.62 -4.24
C VAL A 78 14.14 9.44 -5.50
N GLY A 79 13.28 10.42 -5.78
CA GLY A 79 12.37 10.40 -6.92
C GLY A 79 11.03 9.70 -6.63
N SER A 80 10.02 10.15 -7.36
CA SER A 80 8.64 9.65 -7.27
C SER A 80 8.53 8.14 -7.52
N THR A 81 7.61 7.47 -6.83
CA THR A 81 7.37 6.00 -6.80
C THR A 81 8.44 5.17 -6.07
N LEU A 82 9.54 5.80 -5.68
CA LEU A 82 10.67 5.23 -4.94
C LEU A 82 10.94 5.96 -3.61
N ASN A 83 10.28 7.10 -3.40
CA ASN A 83 10.57 8.03 -2.30
C ASN A 83 10.24 7.42 -0.92
N SER A 84 10.58 8.18 0.12
CA SER A 84 10.19 7.90 1.50
C SER A 84 8.71 7.56 1.61
N HIS A 85 8.36 6.42 2.20
CA HIS A 85 6.98 5.95 2.23
C HIS A 85 6.68 5.05 3.43
N VAL A 86 5.38 4.84 3.68
CA VAL A 86 4.86 3.87 4.63
C VAL A 86 3.82 2.96 3.95
N THR A 87 3.94 1.66 4.19
CA THR A 87 3.10 0.61 3.61
C THR A 87 2.42 -0.19 4.70
N PHE A 88 1.09 -0.16 4.69
CA PHE A 88 0.20 -0.93 5.53
C PHE A 88 -0.30 -2.16 4.75
N THR A 89 0.09 -3.35 5.20
CA THR A 89 -0.42 -4.62 4.66
C THR A 89 -1.27 -5.29 5.72
N GLY A 90 -2.59 -5.24 5.54
CA GLY A 90 -3.54 -6.04 6.31
C GLY A 90 -3.75 -7.38 5.62
N ALA A 91 -3.67 -8.49 6.35
CA ALA A 91 -3.95 -9.82 5.82
C ALA A 91 -4.74 -10.65 6.82
N ALA A 92 -5.68 -11.45 6.34
CA ALA A 92 -6.54 -12.34 7.11
C ALA A 92 -6.51 -13.76 6.51
N GLN A 93 -6.28 -14.77 7.35
CA GLN A 93 -6.39 -16.16 6.92
C GLN A 93 -7.86 -16.60 6.91
N ILE A 94 -8.37 -17.06 5.76
CA ILE A 94 -9.77 -17.50 5.59
C ILE A 94 -9.89 -19.01 5.83
N THR A 95 -9.06 -19.79 5.15
CA THR A 95 -8.94 -21.25 5.33
C THR A 95 -7.45 -21.63 5.39
N LYS A 96 -7.10 -22.92 5.53
CA LYS A 96 -5.69 -23.33 5.49
C LYS A 96 -4.97 -22.86 4.22
N ASP A 97 -5.64 -22.93 3.07
CA ASP A 97 -5.04 -22.73 1.75
C ASP A 97 -5.38 -21.35 1.15
N TRP A 98 -6.17 -20.51 1.83
CA TRP A 98 -6.66 -19.22 1.35
C TRP A 98 -6.53 -18.09 2.37
N SER A 99 -6.05 -16.94 1.90
CA SER A 99 -6.02 -15.67 2.61
C SER A 99 -6.55 -14.54 1.73
N ALA A 100 -7.00 -13.45 2.36
CA ALA A 100 -7.30 -12.19 1.70
C ALA A 100 -6.62 -11.05 2.45
N GLY A 101 -6.44 -9.91 1.77
CA GLY A 101 -5.79 -8.76 2.39
C GLY A 101 -5.93 -7.47 1.60
N TYR A 102 -5.34 -6.42 2.14
CA TYR A 102 -5.32 -5.07 1.60
C TYR A 102 -3.94 -4.46 1.77
N VAL A 103 -3.48 -3.75 0.73
CA VAL A 103 -2.22 -3.02 0.74
C VAL A 103 -2.50 -1.55 0.45
N LEU A 104 -2.08 -0.69 1.36
CA LEU A 104 -2.03 0.76 1.20
C LEU A 104 -0.59 1.23 1.34
N GLN A 105 -0.03 1.85 0.29
CA GLN A 105 1.27 2.52 0.36
C GLN A 105 1.07 4.01 0.17
N LEU A 106 1.50 4.79 1.16
CA LEU A 106 1.50 6.25 1.16
C LEU A 106 2.93 6.72 0.95
N GLU A 107 3.17 7.39 -0.17
CA GLU A 107 4.45 8.02 -0.46
C GLU A 107 4.44 9.47 0.03
N VAL A 108 5.53 9.87 0.69
CA VAL A 108 5.75 11.24 1.15
C VAL A 108 6.50 11.98 0.06
N GLY A 109 5.79 12.82 -0.69
CA GLY A 109 6.38 13.75 -1.63
C GLY A 109 7.09 14.88 -0.87
N THR A 110 8.38 15.03 -1.16
CA THR A 110 9.24 16.15 -0.73
C THR A 110 9.81 16.81 -2.00
N SER A 111 10.83 17.66 -1.86
CA SER A 111 11.59 18.18 -3.00
C SER A 111 12.01 17.03 -3.95
N ASP A 112 11.40 17.00 -5.13
CA ASP A 112 11.62 15.93 -6.11
C ASP A 112 12.89 16.24 -6.93
N PRO A 113 13.82 15.29 -7.07
CA PRO A 113 15.08 15.50 -7.77
C PRO A 113 14.88 15.96 -9.23
N LEU A 114 13.74 15.64 -9.85
CA LEU A 114 13.34 16.17 -11.16
C LEU A 114 13.19 17.68 -11.26
N THR A 115 12.69 18.31 -10.20
CA THR A 115 12.16 19.67 -10.24
C THR A 115 13.03 20.61 -9.40
N ALA A 116 13.77 20.06 -8.44
CA ALA A 116 14.80 20.73 -7.65
C ALA A 116 16.01 21.13 -8.50
N GLY A 117 16.37 22.43 -8.45
CA GLY A 117 17.49 23.03 -9.18
C GLY A 117 17.07 23.83 -10.41
N ASN A 118 15.80 23.73 -10.84
CA ASN A 118 15.27 24.59 -11.89
C ASN A 118 15.19 26.06 -11.43
N THR A 119 15.58 27.00 -12.31
CA THR A 119 15.36 28.46 -12.19
C THR A 119 13.97 28.90 -11.72
N ALA A 120 12.92 28.11 -11.93
CA ALA A 120 11.57 28.43 -11.48
C ALA A 120 11.29 28.10 -9.99
N PHE A 121 11.98 27.10 -9.41
CA PHE A 121 11.66 26.54 -8.09
C PHE A 121 12.84 26.54 -7.10
N GLY A 122 14.08 26.75 -7.57
CA GLY A 122 15.26 26.68 -6.71
C GLY A 122 15.44 25.27 -6.14
N ALA A 123 15.90 25.15 -4.90
CA ALA A 123 16.17 23.84 -4.29
C ALA A 123 14.91 23.04 -3.88
N GLU A 124 13.73 23.68 -3.83
CA GLU A 124 12.50 23.13 -3.26
C GLU A 124 11.49 22.78 -4.36
N GLY A 125 11.84 21.80 -5.18
CA GLY A 125 11.05 21.39 -6.34
C GLY A 125 9.69 20.75 -5.97
N PRO A 126 8.62 20.93 -6.76
CA PRO A 126 7.36 20.22 -6.56
C PRO A 126 7.49 18.70 -6.73
N SER A 127 6.76 17.94 -5.89
CA SER A 127 6.66 16.47 -5.91
C SER A 127 6.19 15.95 -7.27
N GLY A 128 6.96 15.05 -7.89
CA GLY A 128 6.60 14.45 -9.18
C GLY A 128 5.33 13.60 -9.12
N LEU A 129 5.16 12.80 -8.06
CA LEU A 129 3.99 11.94 -7.87
C LEU A 129 2.73 12.78 -7.70
N HIS A 130 2.83 13.90 -6.99
CA HIS A 130 1.72 14.83 -6.83
C HIS A 130 1.29 15.43 -8.17
N ILE A 131 2.25 15.91 -8.98
CA ILE A 131 2.00 16.44 -10.33
C ILE A 131 1.27 15.39 -11.19
N VAL A 132 1.74 14.14 -11.19
CA VAL A 132 1.18 13.08 -12.04
C VAL A 132 -0.19 12.60 -11.56
N LYS A 133 -0.44 12.51 -10.25
CA LYS A 133 -1.73 12.02 -9.70
C LYS A 133 -2.79 13.11 -9.50
N ASN A 134 -2.41 14.39 -9.38
CA ASN A 134 -3.31 15.49 -9.02
C ASN A 134 -3.37 16.56 -10.12
N HIS A 135 -3.60 16.13 -11.36
CA HIS A 135 -3.87 17.00 -12.52
C HIS A 135 -2.83 18.11 -12.77
N GLY A 136 -1.55 17.85 -12.50
CA GLY A 136 -0.47 18.81 -12.73
C GLY A 136 -0.29 19.88 -11.64
N ALA A 137 -0.90 19.70 -10.46
CA ALA A 137 -0.69 20.61 -9.33
C ALA A 137 0.77 20.61 -8.87
N PHE A 138 1.36 21.80 -8.76
CA PHE A 138 2.75 21.98 -8.27
C PHE A 138 2.76 22.18 -6.76
N VAL A 139 3.12 21.15 -6.01
CA VAL A 139 3.20 21.17 -4.54
C VAL A 139 4.51 20.52 -4.09
N THR A 140 5.32 21.21 -3.28
CA THR A 140 6.61 20.71 -2.77
C THR A 140 6.45 19.55 -1.78
N ASN A 141 5.56 19.70 -0.80
CA ASN A 141 5.34 18.69 0.24
C ASN A 141 3.94 18.09 0.10
N SER A 142 3.87 16.78 -0.13
CA SER A 142 2.61 16.06 -0.35
C SER A 142 2.63 14.67 0.32
N VAL A 143 1.46 14.07 0.47
CA VAL A 143 1.33 12.65 0.78
C VAL A 143 0.35 12.07 -0.24
N ASP A 144 0.87 11.24 -1.13
CA ASP A 144 0.13 10.69 -2.26
C ASP A 144 0.03 9.16 -2.13
N VAL A 145 -1.13 8.61 -2.47
CA VAL A 145 -1.35 7.16 -2.42
C VAL A 145 -0.64 6.53 -3.61
N LEU A 146 0.41 5.72 -3.38
CA LEU A 146 1.08 4.98 -4.45
C LEU A 146 0.27 3.73 -4.81
N TYR A 147 0.19 2.77 -3.88
CA TYR A 147 -0.58 1.53 -4.02
C TYR A 147 -1.83 1.53 -3.14
N SER A 148 -2.93 0.98 -3.66
CA SER A 148 -4.20 0.87 -2.97
C SER A 148 -5.02 -0.26 -3.59
N TYR A 149 -4.89 -1.47 -3.04
CA TYR A 149 -5.52 -2.66 -3.63
C TYR A 149 -5.86 -3.72 -2.57
N TRP A 150 -6.90 -4.50 -2.85
CA TRP A 150 -7.16 -5.75 -2.13
C TRP A 150 -6.65 -6.95 -2.93
N PHE A 151 -6.46 -8.08 -2.26
CA PHE A 151 -6.07 -9.33 -2.88
C PHE A 151 -6.73 -10.54 -2.24
N MET A 152 -6.86 -11.61 -3.02
CA MET A 152 -7.09 -12.97 -2.55
C MET A 152 -5.92 -13.85 -3.01
N LYS A 153 -5.36 -14.63 -2.08
CA LYS A 153 -4.25 -15.55 -2.33
C LYS A 153 -4.66 -16.98 -1.99
N SER A 154 -4.39 -17.89 -2.91
CA SER A 154 -4.35 -19.34 -2.69
C SER A 154 -2.92 -19.85 -2.81
N ASP A 155 -2.52 -20.75 -1.91
CA ASP A 155 -1.20 -21.41 -2.00
C ASP A 155 -1.09 -22.37 -3.19
N LYS A 156 -2.21 -22.80 -3.77
CA LYS A 156 -2.26 -23.70 -4.94
C LYS A 156 -2.56 -22.99 -6.25
N LEU A 157 -3.36 -21.93 -6.23
CA LEU A 157 -3.83 -21.24 -7.44
C LEU A 157 -3.14 -19.90 -7.69
N GLY A 158 -2.31 -19.40 -6.77
CA GLY A 158 -1.68 -18.08 -6.89
C GLY A 158 -2.54 -16.96 -6.28
N LYS A 159 -2.27 -15.71 -6.66
CA LYS A 159 -2.89 -14.51 -6.07
C LYS A 159 -3.56 -13.66 -7.14
N VAL A 160 -4.77 -13.19 -6.87
CA VAL A 160 -5.45 -12.14 -7.65
C VAL A 160 -5.48 -10.86 -6.83
N SER A 161 -5.07 -9.74 -7.43
CA SER A 161 -5.08 -8.39 -6.84
C SER A 161 -5.95 -7.44 -7.67
N LEU A 162 -6.72 -6.58 -7.01
CA LEU A 162 -7.61 -5.60 -7.64
C LEU A 162 -7.50 -4.22 -6.96
N GLY A 163 -7.25 -3.19 -7.76
CA GLY A 163 -7.12 -1.80 -7.31
C GLY A 163 -5.99 -1.06 -8.04
N SER A 164 -5.45 -0.02 -7.42
CA SER A 164 -4.25 0.71 -7.88
C SER A 164 -3.00 -0.11 -7.57
N ILE A 165 -2.52 -0.84 -8.58
CA ILE A 165 -1.47 -1.86 -8.48
C ILE A 165 -0.23 -1.53 -9.33
N PRO A 166 0.96 -2.01 -8.96
CA PRO A 166 2.12 -1.96 -9.84
C PRO A 166 1.88 -2.86 -11.06
N GLN A 167 2.32 -2.40 -12.24
CA GLN A 167 2.27 -3.22 -13.45
C GLN A 167 3.17 -4.45 -13.28
N SER A 168 2.92 -5.52 -14.05
CA SER A 168 3.74 -6.73 -14.00
C SER A 168 5.19 -6.48 -14.45
N SER A 169 5.42 -5.50 -15.33
CA SER A 169 6.73 -5.12 -15.85
C SER A 169 7.56 -4.22 -14.93
N SER A 170 6.93 -3.46 -14.01
CA SER A 170 7.58 -2.37 -13.23
C SER A 170 8.72 -2.83 -12.30
N HIS A 171 8.94 -4.14 -12.16
CA HIS A 171 9.98 -4.72 -11.30
C HIS A 171 10.89 -5.74 -12.00
N ALA A 172 10.84 -5.85 -13.33
CA ALA A 172 11.71 -6.77 -14.07
C ALA A 172 13.21 -6.44 -13.88
N ALA A 173 13.56 -5.15 -13.76
CA ALA A 173 14.92 -4.70 -13.44
C ALA A 173 15.29 -4.87 -11.94
N ALA A 174 14.30 -4.83 -11.04
CA ALA A 174 14.53 -5.03 -9.61
C ALA A 174 14.93 -6.48 -9.26
N LEU A 175 14.46 -7.45 -10.05
CA LEU A 175 14.71 -8.89 -9.82
C LEU A 175 16.15 -9.34 -10.11
N VAL A 176 16.92 -8.58 -10.90
CA VAL A 176 18.33 -8.89 -11.20
C VAL A 176 19.31 -8.21 -10.24
N ASP A 177 18.81 -7.41 -9.30
CA ASP A 177 19.62 -6.63 -8.38
C ASP A 177 19.87 -7.34 -7.05
N GLY A 178 20.97 -8.11 -7.00
CA GLY A 178 21.46 -8.69 -5.75
C GLY A 178 22.04 -7.69 -4.73
N SER A 179 22.11 -6.39 -5.07
CA SER A 179 22.68 -5.34 -4.21
C SER A 179 21.65 -4.41 -3.57
N GLY A 180 20.41 -4.39 -4.06
CA GLY A 180 19.34 -3.50 -3.61
C GLY A 180 19.51 -2.02 -3.98
N SER A 181 20.47 -1.68 -4.85
CA SER A 181 20.81 -0.31 -5.25
C SER A 181 20.33 0.10 -6.67
N LEU A 182 19.94 -0.84 -7.54
CA LEU A 182 19.37 -0.54 -8.85
C LEU A 182 17.92 -0.04 -8.77
N VAL A 183 17.16 -0.47 -7.76
CA VAL A 183 15.76 -0.04 -7.56
C VAL A 183 15.65 1.47 -7.30
N PRO A 184 16.38 2.08 -6.34
CA PRO A 184 16.41 3.55 -6.18
C PRO A 184 17.10 4.28 -7.35
N ALA A 185 17.80 3.57 -8.25
CA ALA A 185 18.45 4.12 -9.43
C ALA A 185 17.71 3.79 -10.75
N ASN A 186 16.44 3.37 -10.69
CA ASN A 186 15.66 2.94 -11.86
C ASN A 186 15.23 4.11 -12.79
N TRP A 187 15.84 5.28 -12.68
CA TRP A 187 15.41 6.47 -13.42
C TRP A 187 16.52 7.45 -13.80
N VAL A 188 17.39 7.02 -14.72
CA VAL A 188 18.56 7.80 -15.17
C VAL A 188 18.37 8.19 -16.64
N PRO A 189 18.22 9.50 -16.93
CA PRO A 189 19.36 10.27 -17.43
C PRO A 189 19.76 11.37 -16.45
N LEU A 190 20.38 10.94 -15.35
CA LEU A 190 21.04 11.76 -14.32
C LEU A 190 20.09 12.57 -13.43
N ASP A 191 19.06 11.90 -12.90
CA ASP A 191 18.23 12.25 -11.74
C ASP A 191 17.71 13.70 -11.61
N GLY A 192 17.80 14.50 -12.65
CA GLY A 192 17.32 15.86 -12.64
C GLY A 192 16.89 16.22 -14.03
N MET A 193 15.58 16.12 -14.30
CA MET A 193 14.98 16.91 -15.38
C MET A 193 15.43 18.38 -15.21
N ALA A 194 15.55 18.87 -13.96
CA ALA A 194 16.14 20.13 -13.53
C ALA A 194 17.57 20.46 -13.99
N ILE A 195 18.39 19.49 -14.42
CA ILE A 195 19.69 19.78 -15.03
C ILE A 195 19.44 20.40 -16.40
N ASN A 196 19.31 21.73 -16.39
CA ASN A 196 19.09 22.49 -17.60
C ASN A 196 20.36 22.46 -18.45
N LEU A 197 20.22 22.05 -19.71
CA LEU A 197 21.28 22.23 -20.70
C LEU A 197 21.62 23.72 -20.81
N ALA A 198 22.91 24.05 -20.89
CA ALA A 198 23.38 25.41 -21.08
C ALA A 198 24.18 25.54 -22.38
N ARG A 199 24.08 26.69 -23.05
CA ARG A 199 24.90 27.06 -24.20
C ARG A 199 25.48 28.45 -23.96
N HIS A 200 26.80 28.58 -24.05
CA HIS A 200 27.54 29.84 -23.86
C HIS A 200 27.21 30.54 -22.52
N GLY A 201 27.18 29.79 -21.41
CA GLY A 201 26.87 30.36 -20.08
C GLY A 201 25.44 30.87 -19.93
N ARG A 202 24.50 30.42 -20.78
CA ARG A 202 23.07 30.68 -20.64
C ARG A 202 22.27 29.39 -20.64
N GLN A 203 21.33 29.32 -19.71
CA GLN A 203 20.43 28.18 -19.55
C GLN A 203 19.42 28.10 -20.70
N LEU A 204 19.21 26.91 -21.25
CA LEU A 204 18.21 26.64 -22.27
C LEU A 204 16.86 26.34 -21.60
N GLN A 205 15.98 27.35 -21.57
CA GLN A 205 14.58 27.18 -21.17
C GLN A 205 13.70 26.91 -22.39
N LEU A 206 12.73 26.01 -22.25
CA LEU A 206 11.67 25.83 -23.24
C LEU A 206 10.66 26.99 -23.12
N PRO A 207 10.25 27.64 -24.23
CA PRO A 207 9.26 28.70 -24.19
C PRO A 207 7.94 28.24 -23.56
N ASN A 208 7.38 29.08 -22.68
CA ASN A 208 6.07 28.94 -22.05
C ASN A 208 5.81 27.70 -21.16
N THR A 209 6.76 26.78 -20.99
CA THR A 209 6.56 25.62 -20.10
C THR A 209 7.19 25.79 -18.72
N GLY A 210 8.22 26.65 -18.58
CA GLY A 210 8.98 26.77 -17.32
C GLY A 210 9.76 25.51 -16.94
N PHE A 211 9.67 24.45 -17.75
CA PHE A 211 10.38 23.20 -17.56
C PHE A 211 11.76 23.25 -18.24
N PRO A 212 12.77 22.58 -17.66
CA PRO A 212 14.06 22.38 -18.29
C PRO A 212 13.93 21.54 -19.57
N GLN A 213 14.93 21.64 -20.45
CA GLN A 213 15.00 20.79 -21.64
C GLN A 213 15.09 19.28 -21.33
N GLY A 214 15.55 18.89 -20.13
CA GLY A 214 15.50 17.50 -19.65
C GLY A 214 14.08 16.92 -19.56
N ALA A 215 13.04 17.76 -19.45
CA ALA A 215 11.64 17.31 -19.46
C ALA A 215 11.17 16.74 -20.81
N LEU A 216 11.92 16.97 -21.91
CA LEU A 216 11.71 16.28 -23.19
C LEU A 216 12.12 14.80 -23.15
N MET A 217 12.91 14.39 -22.17
CA MET A 217 13.35 13.00 -22.04
C MET A 217 12.32 12.10 -21.36
N TRP A 218 11.30 12.66 -20.69
CA TRP A 218 10.19 11.88 -20.12
C TRP A 218 9.33 11.26 -21.23
N CYS A 219 9.08 9.95 -21.20
CA CYS A 219 8.27 9.26 -22.22
C CYS A 219 6.90 9.94 -22.49
N GLY A 220 6.28 10.47 -21.44
CA GLY A 220 4.95 11.07 -21.51
C GLY A 220 4.87 12.42 -22.24
N SER A 221 6.00 13.15 -22.40
CA SER A 221 6.01 14.44 -23.11
C SER A 221 6.25 14.32 -24.60
N THR A 222 6.88 13.23 -25.05
CA THR A 222 7.32 13.07 -26.46
C THR A 222 6.70 11.90 -27.21
N GLN A 223 5.97 10.98 -26.54
CA GLN A 223 5.49 9.71 -27.11
C GLN A 223 6.60 8.83 -27.69
N LEU A 224 7.87 9.11 -27.35
CA LEU A 224 9.06 8.41 -27.80
C LEU A 224 9.76 7.82 -26.57
N PRO A 225 10.33 6.60 -26.66
CA PRO A 225 11.05 5.97 -25.55
C PRO A 225 12.47 6.57 -25.42
N LEU A 226 12.56 7.88 -25.18
CA LEU A 226 13.83 8.61 -25.11
C LEU A 226 14.54 8.42 -23.77
N ALA A 227 13.79 8.39 -22.66
CA ALA A 227 14.28 7.94 -21.36
C ALA A 227 13.17 7.67 -20.33
N GLY A 228 13.56 6.98 -19.26
CA GLY A 228 12.77 6.81 -18.04
C GLY A 228 11.72 5.70 -18.09
N ASP A 229 11.16 5.37 -16.92
CA ASP A 229 10.09 4.38 -16.84
C ASP A 229 8.76 4.97 -17.30
N CYS A 230 8.33 4.61 -18.52
CA CYS A 230 7.06 5.01 -19.09
C CYS A 230 5.83 4.37 -18.36
N ASN A 231 6.08 3.39 -17.48
CA ASN A 231 5.11 2.55 -16.76
C ASN A 231 5.31 2.60 -15.23
N GLY A 232 6.03 3.60 -14.72
CA GLY A 232 6.39 3.70 -13.30
C GLY A 232 5.21 3.96 -12.34
N VAL A 233 4.13 4.58 -12.82
CA VAL A 233 2.96 4.86 -11.97
C VAL A 233 1.97 3.68 -11.89
N PRO A 234 1.43 3.39 -10.68
CA PRO A 234 0.43 2.33 -10.50
C PRO A 234 -0.88 2.63 -11.23
N LEU A 235 -1.49 1.59 -11.80
CA LEU A 235 -2.73 1.68 -12.57
C LEU A 235 -3.86 0.93 -11.86
N ASN A 236 -5.09 1.40 -12.05
CA ASN A 236 -6.28 0.64 -11.64
C ASN A 236 -6.43 -0.59 -12.55
N GLY A 237 -6.34 -1.78 -11.99
CA GLY A 237 -6.39 -3.01 -12.76
C GLY A 237 -6.65 -4.27 -11.93
N ILE A 238 -6.65 -5.39 -12.65
CA ILE A 238 -6.71 -6.75 -12.10
C ILE A 238 -5.39 -7.42 -12.48
N ARG A 239 -4.69 -7.99 -11.51
CA ARG A 239 -3.43 -8.74 -11.73
C ARG A 239 -3.54 -10.13 -11.13
N TYR A 240 -3.04 -11.10 -11.89
CA TYR A 240 -2.82 -12.46 -11.44
C TYR A 240 -1.32 -12.72 -11.30
N ASP A 241 -0.90 -13.15 -10.12
CA ASP A 241 0.44 -13.68 -9.87
C ASP A 241 0.31 -15.21 -9.71
N SER A 242 1.01 -15.99 -10.54
CA SER A 242 1.01 -17.46 -10.47
C SER A 242 1.59 -17.97 -9.13
N PRO A 243 1.22 -19.17 -8.68
CA PRO A 243 1.87 -19.79 -7.53
C PRO A 243 3.35 -20.07 -7.85
N THR A 244 4.20 -20.09 -6.82
CA THR A 244 5.61 -20.46 -6.98
C THR A 244 5.72 -21.97 -7.19
N PHE A 245 6.38 -22.39 -8.27
CA PHE A 245 6.61 -23.81 -8.57
C PHE A 245 8.06 -24.19 -8.21
N GLY A 246 8.24 -25.09 -7.25
CA GLY A 246 9.56 -25.68 -6.93
C GLY A 246 10.34 -25.04 -5.78
N GLY A 247 9.94 -23.85 -5.33
CA GLY A 247 10.62 -23.08 -4.27
C GLY A 247 11.13 -21.74 -4.77
#